data_AF-A0A0Q4Q8R0-F1
#
_entry.id   AF-A0A0Q4Q8R0-F1
#
_cell.length_a   1.000
_cell.length_b   1.000
_cell.length_c   1.000
_cell.angle_alpha   90.00
_cell.angle_beta   90.00
_cell.angle_gamma   90.00
#
_symmetry.space_group_name_H-M   'P 1'
#
loop_
_entity.id
_entity.type
_entity.pdbx_description
1 polymer ?
#
loop_
_entity_poly.entity_id
_entity_poly.type
_entity_poly.pdbx_seq_one_letter_code
_entity_poly.pdbx_strand_id
1 'polypeptide(L)'
;MIGTKVCYADLIQFLRKESEWVNMAFEENGIQLSMLINQALKDGKAILENWEYSIDEMHELKKEKEGIIQEVRFHTGSNEGYKLFLRMESGQIIYAKTFETNLFLKTHLWATNYH
;
A
#
# COMPACT_ATOMS: atom_id res chain seq x y z
N MET A 1 -11.66 10.16 -0.77
CA MET A 1 -10.44 9.32 -0.70
C MET A 1 -10.62 8.03 -1.48
N ILE A 2 -11.65 7.20 -1.25
CA ILE A 2 -12.00 6.16 -2.25
C ILE A 2 -12.33 6.84 -3.58
N GLY A 3 -11.88 6.27 -4.68
CA GLY A 3 -12.01 6.84 -6.03
C GLY A 3 -11.02 7.97 -6.33
N THR A 4 -10.19 8.38 -5.36
CA THR A 4 -9.15 9.38 -5.59
C THR A 4 -7.95 8.74 -6.29
N LYS A 5 -7.56 9.30 -7.44
CA LYS A 5 -6.33 8.94 -8.13
C LYS A 5 -5.14 9.60 -7.43
N VAL A 6 -4.10 8.83 -7.15
CA VAL A 6 -2.89 9.30 -6.45
C VAL A 6 -1.63 8.89 -7.21
N CYS A 7 -0.63 9.77 -7.22
CA CYS A 7 0.74 9.42 -7.58
C CYS A 7 1.40 8.74 -6.37
N TYR A 8 2.01 7.57 -6.57
CA TYR A 8 2.62 6.81 -5.48
C TYR A 8 3.81 7.53 -4.87
N ALA A 9 4.61 8.26 -5.66
CA ALA A 9 5.73 9.03 -5.16
C ALA A 9 5.27 10.12 -4.16
N ASP A 10 4.22 10.86 -4.51
CA ASP A 10 3.69 11.94 -3.66
C ASP A 10 3.01 11.37 -2.41
N LEU A 11 2.23 10.29 -2.56
CA LEU A 11 1.58 9.61 -1.44
C LEU A 11 2.61 9.03 -0.46
N ILE A 12 3.63 8.33 -0.96
CA ILE A 12 4.69 7.75 -0.12
C ILE A 12 5.49 8.87 0.56
N GLN A 13 5.79 9.96 -0.15
CA GLN A 13 6.48 11.11 0.45
C GLN A 13 5.66 11.73 1.59
N PHE A 14 4.36 11.91 1.38
CA PHE A 14 3.45 12.40 2.42
C PHE A 14 3.42 11.44 3.61
N LEU A 15 3.16 10.15 3.37
CA LEU A 15 3.05 9.15 4.44
C LEU A 15 4.35 9.03 5.25
N ARG A 16 5.53 9.12 4.60
CA ARG A 16 6.82 9.08 5.29
C ARG A 16 7.06 10.26 6.24
N LYS A 17 6.34 11.38 6.06
CA LYS A 17 6.39 12.52 6.99
C LYS A 17 5.47 12.34 8.20
N GLU A 18 4.41 11.56 8.04
CA GLU A 18 3.32 11.40 9.03
C GLU A 18 3.34 10.03 9.74
N SER A 19 4.26 9.15 9.33
CA SER A 19 4.31 7.74 9.73
C SER A 19 5.74 7.32 10.01
N GLU A 20 5.90 6.42 10.98
CA GLU A 20 7.19 5.81 11.35
C GLU A 20 7.76 4.94 10.23
N TRP A 21 6.87 4.29 9.49
CA TRP A 21 7.22 3.35 8.43
C TRP A 21 6.16 3.38 7.35
N VAL A 22 6.61 3.25 6.10
CA VAL A 22 5.75 3.14 4.91
C VAL A 22 6.29 2.04 4.02
N ASN A 23 5.40 1.16 3.55
CA ASN A 23 5.73 0.06 2.66
C ASN A 23 4.81 0.07 1.45
N MET A 24 5.36 -0.14 0.27
CA MET A 24 4.56 -0.49 -0.91
C MET A 24 4.87 -1.95 -1.27
N ALA A 25 3.83 -2.79 -1.28
CA ALA A 25 4.01 -4.24 -1.29
C ALA A 25 4.75 -4.75 -2.54
N PHE A 26 4.50 -4.11 -3.68
CA PHE A 26 5.11 -4.46 -4.96
C PHE A 26 6.20 -3.46 -5.38
N GLU A 27 6.85 -2.76 -4.43
CA GLU A 27 7.97 -1.86 -4.74
C GLU A 27 9.13 -2.57 -5.45
N GLU A 28 9.76 -1.86 -6.39
CA GLU A 28 10.95 -2.36 -7.07
C GLU A 28 12.07 -2.67 -6.07
N ASN A 29 12.58 -3.89 -6.11
CA ASN A 29 13.60 -4.42 -5.20
C ASN A 29 13.13 -4.53 -3.74
N GLY A 30 11.82 -4.44 -3.49
CA GLY A 30 11.23 -4.66 -2.18
C GLY A 30 11.40 -6.13 -1.73
N ILE A 31 11.76 -6.30 -0.45
CA ILE A 31 11.87 -7.63 0.18
C ILE A 31 10.52 -8.36 0.10
N GLN A 32 9.41 -7.65 0.31
CA GLN A 32 8.07 -8.23 0.27
C GLN A 32 7.73 -8.78 -1.13
N LEU A 33 7.96 -8.01 -2.19
CA LEU A 33 7.78 -8.47 -3.57
C LEU A 33 8.58 -9.76 -3.84
N SER A 34 9.84 -9.80 -3.39
CA SER A 34 10.70 -10.97 -3.58
C SER A 34 10.15 -12.20 -2.84
N MET A 35 9.60 -12.03 -1.64
CA MET A 35 8.95 -13.10 -0.90
C MET A 35 7.68 -13.60 -1.60
N LEU A 36 6.85 -12.69 -2.12
CA LEU A 36 5.62 -13.04 -2.84
C LEU A 36 5.93 -13.77 -4.16
N ILE A 37 6.93 -13.31 -4.93
CA ILE A 37 7.38 -14.02 -6.13
C ILE A 37 7.84 -15.45 -5.79
N ASN A 38 8.62 -15.61 -4.72
CA ASN A 38 9.06 -16.94 -4.28
C ASN A 38 7.91 -17.83 -3.82
N GLN A 39 6.87 -17.26 -3.20
CA GLN A 39 5.65 -17.98 -2.86
C GLN A 39 4.91 -18.41 -4.14
N ALA A 40 4.69 -17.51 -5.08
CA ALA A 40 4.02 -17.81 -6.34
C ALA A 40 4.77 -18.86 -7.19
N LEU A 41 6.10 -18.87 -7.16
CA LEU A 41 6.90 -19.90 -7.83
C LEU A 41 6.69 -21.31 -7.23
N LYS A 42 6.34 -21.39 -5.94
CA LYS A 42 6.09 -22.68 -5.24
C LYS A 42 4.63 -23.11 -5.36
N ASP A 43 3.71 -22.18 -5.13
CA ASP A 43 2.29 -22.46 -4.93
C ASP A 43 1.45 -22.11 -6.18
N GLY A 44 2.08 -21.59 -7.24
CA GLY A 44 1.43 -21.07 -8.44
C GLY A 44 0.89 -19.65 -8.30
N LYS A 45 0.60 -19.20 -7.07
CA LYS A 45 0.12 -17.85 -6.74
C LYS A 45 0.66 -17.38 -5.39
N ALA A 46 0.76 -16.08 -5.20
CA ALA A 46 1.02 -15.46 -3.91
C ALA A 46 -0.29 -14.96 -3.29
N ILE A 47 -0.40 -15.00 -1.97
CA ILE A 47 -1.57 -14.45 -1.27
C ILE A 47 -1.12 -13.30 -0.39
N LEU A 48 -1.72 -12.13 -0.59
CA LEU A 48 -1.52 -10.95 0.25
C LEU A 48 -2.87 -10.30 0.56
N GLU A 49 -3.21 -10.15 1.83
CA GLU A 49 -4.47 -9.51 2.29
C GLU A 49 -5.73 -10.13 1.66
N ASN A 50 -5.76 -11.47 1.59
CA ASN A 50 -6.82 -12.27 0.98
C ASN A 50 -6.99 -12.07 -0.54
N TRP A 51 -6.00 -11.51 -1.21
CA TRP A 51 -5.93 -11.43 -2.67
C TRP A 51 -4.87 -12.36 -3.21
N GLU A 52 -5.20 -13.01 -4.32
CA GLU A 52 -4.28 -13.85 -5.06
C GLU A 52 -3.58 -13.02 -6.13
N TYR A 53 -2.26 -13.22 -6.27
CA TYR A 53 -1.43 -12.55 -7.26
C TYR A 53 -0.63 -13.60 -8.03
N SER A 54 -0.71 -13.53 -9.35
CA SER A 54 0.20 -14.20 -10.27
C SER A 54 1.53 -13.44 -10.37
N ILE A 55 2.56 -14.12 -10.87
CA ILE A 55 3.87 -13.51 -11.09
C ILE A 55 3.77 -12.35 -12.10
N ASP A 56 2.97 -12.51 -13.15
CA ASP A 56 2.77 -11.49 -14.18
C ASP A 56 2.10 -10.23 -13.60
N GLU A 57 1.04 -10.39 -12.79
CA GLU A 57 0.40 -9.27 -12.08
C GLU A 57 1.39 -8.53 -11.17
N MET A 58 2.21 -9.26 -10.40
CA MET A 58 3.22 -8.64 -9.54
C MET A 58 4.28 -7.86 -10.34
N HIS A 59 4.66 -8.34 -11.53
CA HIS A 59 5.59 -7.64 -12.41
C HIS A 59 5.01 -6.36 -13.01
N GLU A 60 3.71 -6.33 -13.29
CA GLU A 60 3.02 -5.12 -13.74
C GLU A 60 2.83 -4.12 -12.60
N LEU A 61 2.39 -4.58 -11.43
CA LEU A 61 2.23 -3.75 -10.22
C LEU A 61 3.54 -3.07 -9.80
N LYS A 62 4.69 -3.73 -10.01
CA LYS A 62 6.02 -3.14 -9.76
C LYS A 62 6.29 -1.88 -10.58
N LYS A 63 5.73 -1.78 -11.79
CA LYS A 63 5.99 -0.66 -12.72
C LYS A 63 4.96 0.47 -12.57
N GLU A 64 3.87 0.21 -11.84
CA GLU A 64 2.78 1.15 -11.65
C GLU A 64 3.25 2.36 -10.83
N LYS A 65 2.87 3.57 -11.27
CA LYS A 65 3.30 4.85 -10.65
C LYS A 65 2.15 5.62 -10.03
N GLU A 66 0.92 5.27 -10.39
CA GLU A 66 -0.30 5.92 -9.97
C GLU A 66 -1.42 4.90 -9.88
N GLY A 67 -2.39 5.14 -9.01
CA GLY A 67 -3.51 4.23 -8.81
C GLY A 67 -4.72 4.94 -8.23
N ILE A 68 -5.87 4.30 -8.33
CA ILE A 68 -7.13 4.77 -7.73
C ILE A 68 -7.34 4.02 -6.41
N ILE A 69 -7.51 4.75 -5.31
CA ILE A 69 -7.74 4.13 -4.00
C ILE A 69 -9.11 3.44 -4.00
N GLN A 70 -9.12 2.12 -3.80
CA GLN A 70 -10.34 1.31 -3.73
C GLN A 70 -10.74 1.03 -2.28
N GLU A 71 -9.76 0.78 -1.42
CA GLU A 71 -9.99 0.41 -0.03
C GLU A 71 -9.06 1.17 0.91
N VAL A 72 -9.60 1.60 2.05
CA VAL A 72 -8.83 2.18 3.15
C VAL A 72 -9.24 1.50 4.45
N ARG A 73 -8.27 0.95 5.17
CA ARG A 73 -8.46 0.43 6.53
C ARG A 73 -7.49 1.13 7.47
N PHE A 74 -7.98 1.53 8.64
CA PHE A 74 -7.15 2.06 9.72
C PHE A 74 -7.49 1.31 10.99
N HIS A 75 -6.51 0.62 11.55
CA HIS A 75 -6.70 -0.25 12.70
C HIS A 75 -5.48 -0.22 13.62
N THR A 76 -5.61 -0.79 14.82
CA THR A 76 -4.47 -0.97 15.72
C THR A 76 -3.43 -1.88 15.06
N GLY A 77 -2.17 -1.44 15.08
CA GLY A 77 -1.05 -2.18 14.53
C GLY A 77 -0.58 -3.28 15.49
N SER A 78 0.12 -4.28 14.95
CA SER A 78 0.86 -5.23 15.78
C SER A 78 2.03 -4.51 16.46
N ASN A 79 2.24 -4.77 17.75
CA ASN A 79 3.28 -4.16 18.58
C ASN A 79 3.12 -2.64 18.73
N GLU A 80 1.95 -2.20 19.24
CA GLU A 80 1.60 -0.81 19.52
C GLU A 80 1.48 0.10 18.28
N GLY A 81 0.72 1.18 18.42
CA GLY A 81 0.42 2.12 17.35
C GLY A 81 -0.73 1.70 16.42
N TYR A 82 -0.83 2.37 15.28
CA TYR A 82 -1.87 2.22 14.28
C TYR A 82 -1.27 1.90 12.92
N LYS A 83 -2.04 1.17 12.11
CA LYS A 83 -1.69 0.80 10.74
C LYS A 83 -2.75 1.35 9.79
N LEU A 84 -2.30 2.16 8.85
CA LEU A 84 -3.05 2.53 7.66
C LEU A 84 -2.76 1.51 6.56
N PHE A 85 -3.83 1.04 5.93
CA PHE A 85 -3.81 0.17 4.77
C PHE A 85 -4.57 0.86 3.63
N LEU A 86 -3.92 0.94 2.47
CA LEU A 86 -4.50 1.45 1.24
C LEU A 86 -4.38 0.36 0.18
N ARG A 87 -5.49 -0.05 -0.43
CA ARG A 87 -5.50 -0.89 -1.64
C ARG A 87 -5.99 -0.09 -2.82
N MET A 88 -5.24 -0.16 -3.92
CA MET A 88 -5.61 0.43 -5.20
C MET A 88 -6.50 -0.53 -5.99
N GLU A 89 -7.26 -0.02 -6.95
CA GLU A 89 -8.10 -0.85 -7.83
C GLU A 89 -7.29 -1.91 -8.60
N SER A 90 -6.03 -1.61 -8.92
CA SER A 90 -5.09 -2.55 -9.55
C SER A 90 -4.68 -3.72 -8.67
N GLY A 91 -4.90 -3.63 -7.35
CA GLY A 91 -4.35 -4.57 -6.37
C GLY A 91 -3.03 -4.11 -5.73
N GLN A 92 -2.47 -2.95 -6.11
CA GLN A 92 -1.33 -2.38 -5.38
C GLN A 92 -1.72 -2.08 -3.93
N ILE A 93 -0.80 -2.37 -3.00
CA ILE A 93 -1.02 -2.21 -1.57
C ILE A 93 0.05 -1.31 -0.97
N ILE A 94 -0.39 -0.31 -0.21
CA ILE A 94 0.48 0.55 0.59
C ILE A 94 0.09 0.44 2.06
N TYR A 95 1.09 0.25 2.90
CA TYR A 95 0.97 0.23 4.34
C TYR A 95 1.70 1.42 4.95
N ALA A 96 1.14 2.02 6.00
CA ALA A 96 1.87 2.94 6.84
C ALA A 96 1.61 2.63 8.32
N LYS A 97 2.66 2.65 9.14
CA LYS A 97 2.56 2.49 10.60
C LYS A 97 2.86 3.83 11.28
N THR A 98 2.03 4.21 12.24
CA THR A 98 2.19 5.45 13.02
C THR A 98 1.84 5.19 14.48
N PHE A 99 2.27 6.07 15.39
CA PHE A 99 1.74 6.11 16.77
C PHE A 99 0.61 7.13 16.93
N GLU A 100 0.34 7.93 15.91
CA GLU A 100 -0.71 8.96 15.93
C GLU A 100 -2.07 8.39 15.49
N THR A 101 -3.14 8.83 16.15
CA THR A 101 -4.52 8.40 15.84
C THR A 101 -5.12 9.09 14.61
N ASN A 102 -4.53 10.19 14.16
CA ASN A 102 -5.12 11.08 13.16
C ASN A 102 -4.58 10.88 11.74
N LEU A 103 -3.66 9.92 11.51
CA LEU A 103 -3.06 9.68 10.19
C LEU A 103 -4.13 9.45 9.11
N PHE A 104 -5.20 8.73 9.43
CA PHE A 104 -6.33 8.55 8.50
C PHE A 104 -6.93 9.89 8.05
N LEU A 105 -7.19 10.80 8.99
CA LEU A 105 -7.75 12.12 8.68
C LEU A 105 -6.76 12.97 7.87
N LYS A 106 -5.48 12.97 8.25
CA LYS A 106 -4.44 13.70 7.50
C LYS A 106 -4.34 13.18 6.06
N THR A 107 -4.35 11.86 5.88
CA THR A 107 -4.29 11.22 4.56
C THR A 107 -5.53 11.55 3.73
N HIS A 108 -6.72 11.53 4.34
CA HIS A 108 -7.96 11.92 3.67
C HIS A 108 -7.89 13.36 3.17
N LEU A 109 -7.52 14.30 4.04
CA LEU A 109 -7.42 15.72 3.71
C LEU A 109 -6.36 15.98 2.63
N TRP A 110 -5.20 15.33 2.74
CA TRP A 110 -4.16 15.41 1.73
C TRP A 110 -4.68 14.94 0.37
N ALA A 111 -5.30 13.76 0.31
CA ALA A 111 -5.80 13.19 -0.94
C ALA A 111 -6.91 14.03 -1.58
N THR A 112 -7.77 14.69 -0.79
CA THR A 112 -8.86 15.54 -1.33
C THR A 112 -8.41 16.93 -1.74
N ASN A 113 -7.32 17.46 -1.16
CA ASN A 113 -6.82 18.80 -1.45
C ASN A 113 -5.73 18.81 -2.53
N TYR A 114 -5.25 17.64 -2.98
CA TYR A 114 -4.24 17.51 -4.03
C TYR A 114 -4.83 17.61 -5.47
N HIS A 115 -5.94 18.34 -5.63
CA HIS A 115 -6.60 18.62 -6.90
C HIS A 115 -6.30 20.03 -7.38
#